data_AF-A0A3M2ADZ8-F1
#
_entry.id   AF-A0A3M2ADZ8-F1
#
_cell.length_a   1.000
_cell.length_b   1.000
_cell.length_c   1.000
_cell.angle_alpha   90.00
_cell.angle_beta   90.00
_cell.angle_gamma   90.00
#
_symmetry.space_group_name_H-M   'P 1'
#
loop_
_entity.id
_entity.type
_entity.pdbx_description
1 polymer ?
#
loop_
_entity_poly.entity_id
_entity_poly.type
_entity_poly.pdbx_seq_one_letter_code
_entity_poly.pdbx_strand_id
1 'polypeptide(L)'
;MRRRLGWALAWGLFVPACTSESEALRLDVVDVELSAVGAEARAYVRRCAEDLARARASADPSEREALALAVLERPVPSGVEGAELLRLEAAEMLCETWDSDAAGARRAVALVGPMLAPRRRLPLDPISARALVCLGDAADRAGDTDLAATSYLRAIRLMQMLQEEAMP
;
A
#
# COMPACT_ATOMS: atom_id res chain seq x y z
N MET A 1 -46.81 -15.25 -5.91
CA MET A 1 -46.17 -16.56 -5.74
C MET A 1 -45.75 -17.13 -7.09
N ARG A 2 -44.45 -17.11 -7.43
CA ARG A 2 -43.74 -18.12 -8.25
C ARG A 2 -42.29 -17.69 -8.47
N ARG A 3 -41.39 -18.64 -8.21
CA ARG A 3 -39.93 -18.57 -8.24
C ARG A 3 -39.40 -18.59 -9.69
N ARG A 4 -38.25 -17.95 -9.92
CA ARG A 4 -37.24 -18.29 -10.94
C ARG A 4 -35.88 -18.12 -10.23
N LEU A 5 -35.16 -19.20 -9.89
CA LEU A 5 -34.13 -19.87 -10.72
C LEU A 5 -33.17 -18.81 -11.29
N GLY A 6 -31.95 -18.63 -10.81
CA GLY A 6 -30.97 -19.63 -10.40
C GLY A 6 -29.84 -19.62 -11.43
N TRP A 7 -28.80 -18.82 -11.18
CA TRP A 7 -27.49 -18.96 -11.83
C TRP A 7 -26.44 -18.86 -10.74
N ALA A 8 -25.99 -20.05 -10.31
CA ALA A 8 -24.74 -20.25 -9.63
C ALA A 8 -23.62 -20.11 -10.66
N LEU A 9 -22.67 -19.22 -10.40
CA LEU A 9 -21.27 -19.44 -10.76
C LEU A 9 -20.45 -19.14 -9.51
N ALA A 10 -20.30 -20.20 -8.72
CA ALA A 10 -19.29 -20.33 -7.70
C ALA A 10 -17.92 -20.27 -8.38
N TRP A 11 -17.26 -19.12 -8.32
CA TRP A 11 -15.80 -19.07 -8.38
C TRP A 11 -15.27 -19.26 -6.97
N GLY A 12 -15.38 -20.50 -6.50
CA GLY A 12 -14.65 -20.97 -5.34
C GLY A 12 -13.19 -21.19 -5.74
N LEU A 13 -12.42 -20.10 -5.80
CA LEU A 13 -10.98 -20.20 -5.59
C LEU A 13 -10.77 -20.30 -4.08
N PHE A 14 -10.59 -21.55 -3.68
CA PHE A 14 -10.04 -21.98 -2.41
C PHE A 14 -8.72 -21.25 -2.16
N VAL A 15 -8.77 -20.11 -1.47
CA VAL A 15 -7.57 -19.53 -0.86
C VAL A 15 -7.32 -20.37 0.39
N PRO A 16 -6.27 -21.20 0.43
CA PRO A 16 -5.93 -21.88 1.67
C PRO A 16 -5.66 -20.80 2.72
N ALA A 17 -6.22 -20.98 3.91
CA ALA A 17 -5.84 -20.20 5.07
C ALA A 17 -4.32 -20.34 5.24
N CYS A 18 -3.57 -19.34 4.76
CA CYS A 18 -2.15 -19.21 5.03
C CYS A 18 -2.03 -18.97 6.53
N THR A 19 -1.55 -20.02 7.16
CA THR A 19 -1.13 -20.17 8.53
C THR A 19 -0.27 -18.98 8.99
N SER A 20 -0.26 -18.81 10.31
CA SER A 20 0.41 -17.80 11.15
C SER A 20 1.91 -17.54 10.91
N GLU A 21 2.50 -18.02 9.81
CA GLU A 21 3.87 -17.73 9.37
C GLU A 21 3.96 -16.49 8.48
N SER A 22 2.87 -16.06 7.81
CA SER A 22 2.84 -14.79 7.06
C SER A 22 2.87 -13.54 7.94
N GLU A 23 2.57 -13.69 9.23
CA GLU A 23 2.65 -12.58 10.19
C GLU A 23 4.08 -12.35 10.68
N ALA A 24 4.90 -13.40 10.72
CA ALA A 24 6.31 -13.33 11.07
C ALA A 24 7.19 -12.75 9.93
N LEU A 25 6.74 -12.85 8.68
CA LEU A 25 7.46 -12.36 7.48
C LEU A 25 7.24 -10.86 7.16
N ARG A 26 6.42 -10.14 7.93
CA ARG A 26 6.01 -8.75 7.60
C ARG A 26 6.82 -7.66 8.30
N LEU A 27 7.81 -8.01 9.11
CA LEU A 27 8.73 -7.07 9.76
C LEU A 27 10.18 -7.13 9.23
N ASP A 28 10.49 -8.06 8.31
CA ASP A 28 11.83 -8.20 7.71
C ASP A 28 12.15 -7.13 6.64
N VAL A 29 11.20 -6.26 6.29
CA VAL A 29 11.38 -5.26 5.21
C VAL A 29 12.33 -4.12 5.60
N VAL A 30 12.82 -4.05 6.84
CA VAL A 30 13.79 -3.02 7.23
C VAL A 30 14.89 -3.54 8.16
N ASP A 31 15.51 -4.67 7.81
CA ASP A 31 16.94 -4.86 8.11
C ASP A 31 17.77 -4.05 7.09
N VAL A 32 17.46 -2.75 6.96
CA VAL A 32 18.43 -1.78 6.45
C VAL A 32 19.59 -1.88 7.43
N GLU A 33 20.82 -2.06 6.95
CA GLU A 33 22.01 -2.00 7.80
C GLU A 33 22.07 -0.63 8.50
N LEU A 34 21.37 -0.53 9.63
CA LEU A 34 21.19 0.68 10.40
C LEU A 34 22.51 1.13 11.03
N SER A 35 23.59 0.35 10.86
CA SER A 35 24.94 0.64 11.32
C SER A 35 25.62 1.77 10.53
N ALA A 36 25.27 1.98 9.26
CA ALA A 36 25.78 3.08 8.43
C ALA A 36 24.91 4.36 8.48
N VAL A 37 23.72 4.26 9.06
CA VAL A 37 22.67 5.29 9.03
C VAL A 37 22.80 6.21 10.26
N GLY A 38 22.59 7.51 10.10
CA GLY A 38 22.60 8.47 11.22
C GLY A 38 21.55 8.15 12.30
N ALA A 39 21.79 8.57 13.55
CA ALA A 39 20.85 8.32 14.66
C ALA A 39 19.43 8.86 14.40
N GLU A 40 19.34 9.99 13.69
CA GLU A 40 18.08 10.61 13.28
C GLU A 40 17.29 9.74 12.30
N ALA A 41 17.95 9.19 11.28
CA ALA A 41 17.33 8.33 10.29
C ALA A 41 16.82 7.01 10.89
N ARG A 42 17.58 6.42 11.84
CA ARG A 42 17.10 5.29 12.65
C ARG A 42 15.85 5.62 13.46
N ALA A 43 15.83 6.79 14.10
CA ALA A 43 14.69 7.23 14.90
C ALA A 43 13.45 7.45 14.03
N TYR A 44 13.62 8.04 12.84
CA TYR A 44 12.55 8.21 11.85
C TYR A 44 11.96 6.86 11.44
N VAL A 45 12.79 5.92 10.98
CA VAL A 45 12.35 4.61 10.51
C VAL A 45 11.61 3.85 11.60
N ARG A 46 12.20 3.77 12.80
CA ARG A 46 11.59 3.10 13.94
C ARG A 46 10.22 3.70 14.26
N ARG A 47 10.14 5.03 14.33
CA ARG A 47 8.89 5.69 14.69
C ARG A 47 7.80 5.46 13.64
N CYS A 48 8.13 5.52 12.35
CA CYS A 48 7.19 5.20 11.28
C CYS A 48 6.71 3.75 11.35
N ALA A 49 7.62 2.80 11.57
CA ALA A 49 7.29 1.38 11.70
C ALA A 49 6.37 1.12 12.91
N GLU A 50 6.65 1.76 14.06
CA GLU A 50 5.80 1.68 15.26
C GLU A 50 4.39 2.23 15.00
N ASP A 51 4.28 3.41 14.37
CA ASP A 51 2.99 4.01 14.05
C ASP A 51 2.20 3.13 13.06
N LEU A 52 2.84 2.58 12.03
CA LEU A 52 2.21 1.67 11.06
C LEU A 52 1.82 0.32 11.68
N ALA A 53 2.63 -0.23 12.58
CA ALA A 53 2.30 -1.44 13.31
C ALA A 53 1.08 -1.21 14.22
N ARG A 54 1.04 -0.09 14.94
CA ARG A 54 -0.12 0.29 15.77
C ARG A 54 -1.36 0.51 14.91
N ALA A 55 -1.23 1.15 13.75
CA ALA A 55 -2.33 1.36 12.85
C ALA A 55 -2.89 0.02 12.34
N ARG A 56 -2.04 -0.92 11.90
CA ARG A 56 -2.48 -2.27 11.50
C ARG A 56 -3.21 -3.02 12.61
N ALA A 57 -2.79 -2.84 13.87
CA ALA A 57 -3.41 -3.49 15.01
C ALA A 57 -4.72 -2.81 15.48
N SER A 58 -5.01 -1.58 15.05
CA SER A 58 -6.18 -0.85 15.52
C SER A 58 -7.45 -1.27 14.77
N ALA A 59 -8.52 -1.54 15.54
CA ALA A 59 -9.85 -1.78 15.00
C ALA A 59 -10.60 -0.47 14.68
N ASP A 60 -10.12 0.68 15.14
CA ASP A 60 -10.74 2.00 14.90
C ASP A 60 -10.21 2.59 13.58
N PRO A 61 -11.05 2.75 12.53
CA PRO A 61 -10.64 3.39 11.28
C PRO A 61 -10.07 4.80 11.47
N SER A 62 -10.55 5.54 12.48
CA SER A 62 -10.09 6.91 12.75
C SER A 62 -8.67 6.94 13.31
N GLU A 63 -8.34 5.98 14.19
CA GLU A 63 -6.98 5.82 14.71
C GLU A 63 -6.02 5.36 13.60
N ARG A 64 -6.46 4.42 12.75
CA ARG A 64 -5.69 3.98 11.58
C ARG A 64 -5.34 5.15 10.66
N GLU A 65 -6.34 5.96 10.31
CA GLU A 65 -6.17 7.15 9.50
C GLU A 65 -5.18 8.14 10.15
N ALA A 66 -5.38 8.45 11.43
CA ALA A 66 -4.55 9.41 12.14
C ALA A 66 -3.07 8.99 12.18
N LEU A 67 -2.80 7.71 12.43
CA LEU A 67 -1.44 7.17 12.48
C LEU A 67 -0.78 7.15 11.10
N ALA A 68 -1.51 6.75 10.05
CA ALA A 68 -0.98 6.75 8.69
C ALA A 68 -0.71 8.18 8.18
N LEU A 69 -1.59 9.14 8.47
CA LEU A 69 -1.34 10.56 8.17
C LEU A 69 -0.12 11.09 8.91
N ALA A 70 0.06 10.73 10.18
CA ALA A 70 1.23 11.14 10.96
C ALA A 70 2.56 10.65 10.35
N VAL A 71 2.57 9.50 9.67
CA VAL A 71 3.73 9.00 8.91
C VAL A 71 3.97 9.86 7.66
N LEU A 72 2.93 10.23 6.93
CA LEU A 72 3.03 11.03 5.70
C LEU A 72 3.40 12.49 5.96
N GLU A 73 3.00 13.06 7.10
CA GLU A 73 3.32 14.43 7.50
C GLU A 73 4.72 14.56 8.12
N ARG A 74 5.32 13.44 8.54
CA ARG A 74 6.64 13.44 9.17
C ARG A 74 7.72 13.91 8.17
N PRO A 75 8.55 14.89 8.53
CA PRO A 75 9.70 15.28 7.74
C PRO A 75 10.64 14.08 7.56
N VAL A 76 11.06 13.83 6.32
CA VAL A 76 12.01 12.76 6.00
C VAL A 76 13.43 13.30 6.18
N PRO A 77 14.24 12.76 7.11
CA PRO A 77 15.65 13.12 7.21
C PRO A 77 16.39 12.81 5.90
N SER A 78 17.41 13.61 5.58
CA SER A 78 18.24 13.38 4.39
C SER A 78 18.93 12.02 4.46
N GLY A 79 18.93 11.27 3.34
CA GLY A 79 19.64 10.00 3.25
C GLY A 79 18.95 8.82 3.92
N VAL A 80 17.66 8.92 4.27
CA VAL A 80 16.88 7.78 4.75
C VAL A 80 16.42 6.94 3.56
N GLU A 81 17.21 5.93 3.22
CA GLU A 81 16.79 4.87 2.32
C GLU A 81 15.58 4.13 2.93
N GLY A 82 14.60 3.76 2.09
CA GLY A 82 13.37 3.08 2.55
C GLY A 82 12.28 4.00 3.11
N ALA A 83 12.52 5.31 3.30
CA ALA A 83 11.46 6.24 3.71
C ALA A 83 10.28 6.25 2.73
N GLU A 84 10.55 6.06 1.44
CA GLU A 84 9.52 5.98 0.41
C GLU A 84 8.61 4.75 0.60
N LEU A 85 9.16 3.58 0.97
CA LEU A 85 8.38 2.36 1.22
C LEU A 85 7.42 2.54 2.39
N LEU A 86 7.91 3.09 3.51
CA LEU A 86 7.08 3.37 4.69
C LEU A 86 5.94 4.35 4.38
N ARG A 87 6.21 5.34 3.53
CA ARG A 87 5.19 6.31 3.09
C ARG A 87 4.20 5.66 2.13
N LEU A 88 4.64 4.78 1.24
CA LEU A 88 3.75 4.05 0.34
C LEU A 88 2.84 3.08 1.11
N GLU A 89 3.35 2.44 2.17
CA GLU A 89 2.55 1.63 3.08
C GLU A 89 1.51 2.47 3.84
N ALA A 90 1.89 3.65 4.33
CA ALA A 90 0.93 4.58 4.94
C ALA A 90 -0.16 5.02 3.93
N ALA A 91 0.23 5.29 2.69
CA ALA A 91 -0.69 5.66 1.62
C ALA A 91 -1.66 4.52 1.26
N GLU A 92 -1.17 3.27 1.16
CA GLU A 92 -1.99 2.06 0.97
C GLU A 92 -3.09 1.98 2.05
N MET A 93 -2.71 2.12 3.31
CA MET A 93 -3.64 2.06 4.44
C MET A 93 -4.72 3.15 4.38
N LEU A 94 -4.37 4.35 3.92
CA LEU A 94 -5.33 5.44 3.75
C LEU A 94 -6.28 5.19 2.58
N CYS A 95 -5.79 4.62 1.47
CA CYS A 95 -6.67 4.19 0.38
C CYS A 95 -7.72 3.20 0.88
N GLU A 96 -7.30 2.17 1.63
CA GLU A 96 -8.23 1.18 2.21
C GLU A 96 -9.22 1.82 3.19
N THR A 97 -8.76 2.78 3.99
CA THR A 97 -9.62 3.46 4.98
C THR A 97 -10.65 4.38 4.32
N TRP A 98 -10.30 4.98 3.18
CA TRP A 98 -11.17 5.90 2.43
C TRP A 98 -11.96 5.23 1.30
N ASP A 99 -11.92 3.89 1.20
CA ASP A 99 -12.46 3.15 0.06
C ASP A 99 -14.00 3.05 0.02
N SER A 100 -14.68 3.67 0.99
CA SER A 100 -16.13 3.50 1.20
C SER A 100 -17.00 4.22 0.18
N ASP A 101 -16.54 5.32 -0.40
CA ASP A 101 -17.31 6.13 -1.34
C ASP A 101 -16.43 6.92 -2.33
N ALA A 102 -17.08 7.59 -3.28
CA ALA A 102 -16.39 8.37 -4.31
C ALA A 102 -15.66 9.61 -3.76
N ALA A 103 -16.07 10.15 -2.61
CA ALA A 103 -15.40 11.30 -2.00
C ALA A 103 -14.09 10.87 -1.32
N GLY A 104 -14.11 9.77 -0.57
CA GLY A 104 -12.92 9.12 -0.02
C GLY A 104 -11.97 8.67 -1.12
N ALA A 105 -12.49 8.07 -2.20
CA ALA A 105 -11.70 7.70 -3.38
C ALA A 105 -10.96 8.90 -4.01
N ARG A 106 -11.65 10.03 -4.22
CA ARG A 106 -11.01 11.27 -4.71
C ARG A 106 -9.95 11.80 -3.76
N ARG A 107 -10.19 11.71 -2.44
CA ARG A 107 -9.21 12.08 -1.42
C ARG A 107 -7.96 11.21 -1.52
N ALA A 108 -8.13 9.90 -1.72
CA ALA A 108 -7.04 8.96 -1.89
C ALA A 108 -6.24 9.25 -3.18
N VAL A 109 -6.91 9.49 -4.31
CA VAL A 109 -6.26 9.89 -5.58
C VAL A 109 -5.43 11.16 -5.40
N ALA A 110 -5.99 12.18 -4.74
CA ALA A 110 -5.31 13.46 -4.53
C ALA A 110 -4.05 13.31 -3.65
N LEU A 111 -4.09 12.41 -2.68
CA LEU A 111 -2.96 12.12 -1.80
C LEU A 111 -1.88 11.28 -2.50
N VAL A 112 -2.28 10.17 -3.11
CA VAL A 112 -1.37 9.11 -3.57
C VAL A 112 -0.87 9.35 -5.00
N GLY A 113 -1.68 9.98 -5.84
CA GLY A 113 -1.33 10.28 -7.24
C GLY A 113 0.04 10.96 -7.41
N PRO A 114 0.36 12.03 -6.63
CA PRO A 114 1.68 12.67 -6.69
C PRO A 114 2.84 11.75 -6.27
N MET A 115 2.62 10.85 -5.31
CA MET A 115 3.63 9.90 -4.83
C MET A 115 3.95 8.83 -5.88
N LEU A 116 2.97 8.52 -6.73
CA LEU A 116 3.09 7.51 -7.77
C LEU A 116 3.18 8.10 -9.18
N ALA A 117 3.34 9.41 -9.35
CA ALA A 117 3.32 10.05 -10.66
C ALA A 117 4.27 9.36 -11.67
N PRO A 118 3.93 9.23 -12.97
CA PRO A 118 4.73 8.48 -13.95
C PRO A 118 6.20 8.90 -14.07
N ARG A 119 6.53 10.15 -13.70
CA ARG A 119 7.90 10.69 -13.71
C ARG A 119 8.75 10.22 -12.53
N ARG A 120 8.13 9.67 -11.48
CA ARG A 120 8.83 9.15 -10.30
C ARG A 120 9.35 7.74 -10.58
N ARG A 121 10.59 7.49 -10.17
CA ARG A 121 11.10 6.12 -10.06
C ARG A 121 10.58 5.55 -8.76
N LEU A 122 9.90 4.42 -8.84
CA LEU A 122 9.41 3.71 -7.67
C LEU A 122 10.45 2.66 -7.25
N PRO A 123 10.59 2.39 -5.95
CA PRO A 123 11.33 1.23 -5.49
C PRO A 123 10.77 -0.04 -6.13
N LEU A 124 11.64 -0.95 -6.54
CA LEU A 124 11.23 -2.27 -7.00
C LEU A 124 10.91 -3.13 -5.79
N ASP A 125 9.68 -3.02 -5.31
CA ASP A 125 9.20 -3.62 -4.06
C ASP A 125 7.70 -3.94 -4.17
N PRO A 126 7.20 -5.03 -3.55
CA PRO A 126 5.77 -5.34 -3.54
C PRO A 126 4.87 -4.21 -3.02
N ILE A 127 5.32 -3.40 -2.07
CA ILE A 127 4.59 -2.22 -1.55
C ILE A 127 4.33 -1.22 -2.68
N SER A 128 5.32 -0.97 -3.54
CA SER A 128 5.14 -0.07 -4.69
C SER A 128 4.07 -0.57 -5.67
N ALA A 129 4.02 -1.89 -5.91
CA ALA A 129 2.98 -2.49 -6.75
C ALA A 129 1.59 -2.37 -6.11
N ARG A 130 1.47 -2.67 -4.80
CA ARG A 130 0.19 -2.54 -4.08
C ARG A 130 -0.31 -1.11 -4.03
N ALA A 131 0.58 -0.14 -3.79
CA ALA A 131 0.20 1.27 -3.82
C ALA A 131 -0.35 1.71 -5.19
N LEU A 132 0.20 1.18 -6.29
CA LEU A 132 -0.35 1.39 -7.65
C LEU A 132 -1.72 0.74 -7.85
N VAL A 133 -1.95 -0.44 -7.28
CA VAL A 133 -3.29 -1.08 -7.29
C VAL A 133 -4.28 -0.22 -6.52
N CYS A 134 -3.93 0.24 -5.31
CA CYS A 134 -4.79 1.10 -4.51
C CYS A 134 -5.13 2.43 -5.22
N LEU A 135 -4.16 3.03 -5.92
CA LEU A 135 -4.43 4.21 -6.76
C LEU A 135 -5.39 3.87 -7.91
N GLY A 136 -5.23 2.69 -8.51
CA GLY A 136 -6.15 2.19 -9.54
C GLY A 136 -7.58 2.04 -9.03
N ASP A 137 -7.75 1.39 -7.89
CA ASP A 137 -9.05 1.16 -7.26
C ASP A 137 -9.73 2.49 -6.88
N ALA A 138 -8.96 3.41 -6.30
CA ALA A 138 -9.45 4.74 -5.94
C ALA A 138 -9.80 5.57 -7.18
N ALA A 139 -9.01 5.50 -8.26
CA ALA A 139 -9.30 6.20 -9.50
C ALA A 139 -10.57 5.68 -10.18
N ASP A 140 -10.75 4.36 -10.24
CA ASP A 140 -11.94 3.74 -10.82
C ASP A 140 -13.21 4.16 -10.08
N ARG A 141 -13.19 4.09 -8.73
CA ARG A 141 -14.32 4.54 -7.89
C ARG A 141 -14.56 6.05 -7.96
N ALA A 142 -13.51 6.84 -8.23
CA ALA A 142 -13.63 8.27 -8.48
C ALA A 142 -14.16 8.59 -9.90
N GLY A 143 -14.25 7.59 -10.79
CA GLY A 143 -14.67 7.75 -12.18
C GLY A 143 -13.55 8.16 -13.15
N ASP A 144 -12.29 8.07 -12.74
CA ASP A 144 -11.11 8.34 -13.56
C ASP A 144 -10.54 7.03 -14.14
N THR A 145 -11.21 6.53 -15.18
CA THR A 145 -10.87 5.26 -15.82
C THR A 145 -9.47 5.27 -16.44
N ASP A 146 -9.02 6.41 -16.95
CA ASP A 146 -7.69 6.53 -17.58
C ASP A 146 -6.56 6.41 -16.55
N LEU A 147 -6.71 7.08 -15.41
CA LEU A 147 -5.79 6.94 -14.29
C LEU A 147 -5.82 5.52 -13.72
N ALA A 148 -7.01 4.91 -13.61
CA ALA A 148 -7.15 3.55 -13.13
C ALA A 148 -6.36 2.55 -14.00
N ALA A 149 -6.64 2.55 -15.31
CA ALA A 149 -5.97 1.68 -16.27
C ALA A 149 -4.45 1.87 -16.26
N THR A 150 -3.98 3.12 -16.26
CA THR A 150 -2.55 3.44 -16.22
C THR A 150 -1.89 2.94 -14.92
N SER A 151 -2.59 3.03 -13.79
CA SER A 151 -2.06 2.61 -12.49
C SER A 151 -1.93 1.09 -12.42
N TYR A 152 -2.95 0.35 -12.85
CA TYR A 152 -2.89 -1.13 -12.88
C TYR A 152 -1.82 -1.64 -13.85
N LEU A 153 -1.70 -1.08 -15.06
CA LEU A 153 -0.67 -1.48 -16.01
C LEU A 153 0.74 -1.30 -15.43
N ARG A 154 0.95 -0.23 -14.65
CA ARG A 154 2.22 -0.01 -13.97
C ARG A 154 2.44 -0.98 -12.81
N ALA A 155 1.39 -1.34 -12.07
CA ALA A 155 1.49 -2.36 -11.03
C ALA A 155 1.89 -3.72 -11.62
N ILE A 156 1.25 -4.12 -12.73
CA ILE A 156 1.55 -5.36 -13.47
C ILE A 156 3.02 -5.36 -13.90
N ARG A 157 3.49 -4.27 -14.49
CA ARG A 157 4.88 -4.15 -14.93
C ARG A 157 5.87 -4.28 -13.77
N LEU A 158 5.58 -3.67 -12.63
CA LEU A 158 6.44 -3.74 -11.45
C LEU A 158 6.46 -5.16 -10.86
N MET A 159 5.32 -5.84 -10.83
CA MET A 159 5.25 -7.25 -10.41
C MET A 159 5.99 -8.20 -11.35
N GLN A 160 5.95 -7.96 -12.67
CA GLN A 160 6.73 -8.73 -13.64
C GLN A 160 8.22 -8.58 -13.40
N MET A 161 8.69 -7.35 -13.18
CA MET A 161 10.10 -7.09 -12.85
C MET A 161 10.52 -7.78 -11.54
N LEU A 162 9.67 -7.76 -10.51
CA LEU A 162 9.93 -8.48 -9.26
C LEU A 162 10.04 -10.00 -9.47
N GLN A 163 9.21 -10.58 -10.34
CA GLN A 163 9.28 -12.00 -10.68
C GLN A 163 10.55 -12.36 -11.44
N GLU A 164 10.98 -11.51 -12.37
CA GLU A 164 12.23 -11.68 -13.12
C GLU A 164 13.45 -11.63 -12.19
N GLU A 165 13.46 -10.75 -11.18
CA GLU A 165 14.56 -10.70 -10.19
C GLU A 165 14.55 -11.89 -9.22
N ALA A 166 13.39 -12.46 -8.93
CA ALA A 166 13.26 -13.59 -8.01
C ALA A 166 13.59 -14.96 -8.65
N MET A 167 13.67 -15.04 -9.98
CA MET A 167 14.04 -16.26 -10.71
C MET A 167 15.46 -16.13 -11.29
N PRO A 168 16.51 -16.61 -10.59
CA PRO A 168 17.88 -16.62 -11.11
C PRO A 168 18.10 -17.64 -12.24
#